data_AF-A0A8J3R9L5-F1
#
_entry.id   AF-A0A8J3R9L5-F1
#
_cell.length_a   1.000
_cell.length_b   1.000
_cell.length_c   1.000
_cell.angle_alpha   90.00
_cell.angle_beta   90.00
_cell.angle_gamma   90.00
#
_symmetry.space_group_name_H-M   'P 1'
#
loop_
_entity.id
_entity.type
_entity.pdbx_description
1 polymer ?
#
loop_
_entity_poly.entity_id
_entity_poly.type
_entity_poly.pdbx_seq_one_letter_code
_entity_poly.pdbx_strand_id
1 'polypeptide(L)'
;MKPTSTPCMPWDGPVRDGLPILRGGRSARRAAYAAVHGDPGPHPIVTVCGTSDCVEPDHLATTLDARTHCGNRHPWRPETTRWRRRRGHVERDCLLCRAEQKARARDRRRYM
;
A
#
# COMPACT_ATOMS: atom_id res chain seq x y z
N MET A 1 2.99 10.80 6.90
CA MET A 1 2.07 10.51 5.79
C MET A 1 1.99 11.75 4.95
N LYS A 2 2.79 11.77 3.87
CA LYS A 2 2.11 12.21 2.66
C LYS A 2 1.13 11.05 2.54
N PRO A 3 -0.19 11.28 2.49
CA PRO A 3 -0.97 10.29 1.79
C PRO A 3 -0.15 10.00 0.51
N THR A 4 -0.04 8.74 0.06
CA THR A 4 0.07 8.56 -1.39
C THR A 4 -0.93 9.58 -1.96
N SER A 5 -0.44 10.68 -2.55
CA SER A 5 -1.23 11.92 -2.59
C SER A 5 -2.52 11.73 -3.39
N THR A 6 -2.51 10.66 -4.16
CA THR A 6 -3.60 10.02 -4.85
C THR A 6 -4.60 9.37 -3.88
N PRO A 7 -5.87 9.81 -3.90
CA PRO A 7 -6.95 9.13 -3.18
C PRO A 7 -7.10 7.68 -3.67
N CYS A 8 -7.73 6.82 -2.86
CA CYS A 8 -8.08 5.47 -3.32
C CYS A 8 -8.92 5.56 -4.60
N MET A 9 -8.66 4.66 -5.54
CA MET A 9 -9.48 4.47 -6.74
C MET A 9 -10.25 3.16 -6.57
N PRO A 10 -11.48 3.19 -6.00
CA PRO A 10 -12.29 1.98 -5.86
C PRO A 10 -12.69 1.46 -7.25
N TRP A 11 -12.72 0.14 -7.39
CA TRP A 11 -13.09 -0.52 -8.62
C TRP A 11 -14.60 -0.66 -8.75
N ASP A 12 -15.18 -0.01 -9.75
CA ASP A 12 -16.63 -0.07 -10.04
C ASP A 12 -16.98 -1.10 -11.15
N GLY A 13 -16.04 -1.98 -11.48
CA GLY A 13 -16.19 -2.97 -12.55
C GLY A 13 -16.47 -4.39 -12.03
N PRO A 14 -16.39 -5.41 -12.92
CA PRO A 14 -16.64 -6.78 -12.53
C PRO A 14 -15.59 -7.30 -11.54
N VAL A 15 -16.06 -8.19 -10.66
CA VAL A 15 -15.26 -8.81 -9.60
C VAL A 15 -15.41 -10.33 -9.75
N ARG A 16 -14.31 -11.07 -9.60
CA ARG A 16 -14.30 -12.53 -9.53
C ARG A 16 -13.50 -12.96 -8.30
N ASP A 17 -14.10 -13.79 -7.45
CA ASP A 17 -13.51 -14.23 -6.18
C ASP A 17 -13.05 -13.07 -5.28
N GLY A 18 -13.81 -11.96 -5.27
CA GLY A 18 -13.47 -10.75 -4.50
C GLY A 18 -12.32 -9.92 -5.10
N LEU A 19 -11.83 -10.27 -6.31
CA LEU A 19 -10.76 -9.55 -6.99
C LEU A 19 -11.28 -8.74 -8.18
N PRO A 20 -10.91 -7.45 -8.29
CA PRO A 20 -11.15 -6.63 -9.48
C PRO A 20 -10.61 -7.26 -10.77
N ILE A 21 -11.47 -7.43 -11.78
CA ILE A 21 -11.10 -7.99 -13.08
C ILE A 21 -11.49 -7.07 -14.24
N LEU A 22 -10.68 -7.07 -15.30
CA LEU A 22 -10.96 -6.45 -16.59
C LEU A 22 -11.75 -7.40 -17.49
N ARG A 23 -12.26 -6.87 -18.61
CA ARG A 23 -12.79 -7.68 -19.71
C ARG A 23 -11.73 -8.69 -20.17
N GLY A 24 -12.13 -9.96 -20.29
CA GLY A 24 -11.21 -11.07 -20.58
C GLY A 24 -10.57 -11.71 -19.34
N GLY A 25 -11.00 -11.34 -18.12
CA GLY A 25 -10.64 -12.04 -16.88
C GLY A 25 -9.26 -11.72 -16.31
N ARG A 26 -8.57 -10.71 -16.85
CA ARG A 26 -7.28 -10.22 -16.33
C ARG A 26 -7.50 -9.41 -15.04
N SER A 27 -6.58 -9.47 -14.09
CA SER A 27 -6.67 -8.67 -12.86
C SER A 27 -6.54 -7.17 -13.15
N ALA A 28 -7.50 -6.36 -12.68
CA ALA A 28 -7.45 -4.90 -12.82
C ALA A 28 -6.32 -4.30 -11.98
N ARG A 29 -6.09 -4.80 -10.76
CA ARG A 29 -4.95 -4.37 -9.92
C ARG A 29 -3.62 -4.62 -10.62
N ARG A 30 -3.43 -5.80 -11.23
CA ARG A 30 -2.19 -6.11 -11.94
C ARG A 30 -1.96 -5.17 -13.12
N ALA A 31 -3.01 -4.88 -13.90
CA ALA A 31 -2.92 -3.95 -15.01
C ALA A 31 -2.57 -2.53 -14.55
N ALA A 32 -3.23 -2.04 -13.50
CA ALA A 32 -2.97 -0.72 -12.93
C ALA A 32 -1.53 -0.60 -12.39
N TYR A 33 -1.07 -1.60 -11.64
CA TYR A 33 0.32 -1.66 -11.16
C TYR A 33 1.31 -1.62 -12.33
N ALA A 34 1.09 -2.46 -13.35
CA ALA A 34 2.00 -2.58 -14.48
C ALA A 34 2.10 -1.32 -15.34
N ALA A 35 1.04 -0.50 -15.38
CA ALA A 35 1.02 0.76 -16.10
C ALA A 35 1.99 1.81 -15.52
N VAL A 36 2.29 1.74 -14.20
CA VAL A 36 3.13 2.74 -13.52
C VAL A 36 4.49 2.16 -13.13
N HIS A 37 4.53 0.92 -12.63
CA HIS A 37 5.73 0.31 -12.06
C HIS A 37 6.35 -0.78 -12.96
N GLY A 38 5.73 -1.11 -14.09
CA GLY A 38 6.15 -2.20 -14.97
C GLY A 38 5.63 -3.57 -14.54
N ASP A 39 5.93 -4.61 -15.33
CA ASP A 39 5.38 -5.95 -15.11
C ASP A 39 5.82 -6.54 -13.76
N PRO A 40 4.89 -6.91 -12.86
CA PRO A 40 5.24 -7.47 -11.56
C PRO A 40 5.67 -8.95 -11.61
N GLY A 41 5.86 -9.55 -12.80
CA GLY A 41 6.22 -10.96 -12.95
C GLY A 41 5.22 -11.90 -12.27
N PRO A 42 5.60 -13.07 -11.75
CA PRO A 42 4.66 -14.00 -11.14
C PRO A 42 4.10 -13.55 -9.77
N HIS A 43 4.52 -12.39 -9.26
CA HIS A 43 4.19 -11.99 -7.89
C HIS A 43 2.74 -11.48 -7.77
N PRO A 44 1.99 -11.97 -6.76
CA PRO A 44 0.65 -11.45 -6.48
C PRO A 44 0.68 -9.97 -6.10
N ILE A 45 -0.34 -9.22 -6.54
CA ILE A 45 -0.55 -7.82 -6.20
C ILE A 45 -1.55 -7.69 -5.06
N VAL A 46 -1.12 -6.98 -4.01
CA VAL A 46 -1.93 -6.69 -2.81
C VAL A 46 -2.15 -5.19 -2.67
N THR A 47 -3.25 -4.81 -2.01
CA THR A 47 -3.56 -3.44 -1.64
C THR A 47 -2.89 -3.10 -0.31
N VAL A 48 -2.12 -2.02 -0.25
CA VAL A 48 -1.46 -1.57 0.99
C VAL A 48 -2.27 -0.53 1.77
N CYS A 49 -3.29 0.07 1.15
CA CYS A 49 -4.15 1.06 1.79
C CYS A 49 -5.26 0.45 2.67
N GLY A 50 -5.45 -0.89 2.63
CA GLY A 50 -6.49 -1.61 3.39
C GLY A 50 -7.87 -1.63 2.72
N THR A 51 -8.05 -0.92 1.61
CA THR A 51 -9.27 -0.94 0.80
C THR A 51 -9.22 -2.09 -0.19
N SER A 52 -10.08 -3.09 -0.03
CA SER A 52 -10.04 -4.33 -0.81
C SER A 52 -10.29 -4.13 -2.30
N ASP A 53 -11.07 -3.15 -2.70
CA ASP A 53 -11.44 -2.87 -4.10
C ASP A 53 -10.55 -1.79 -4.74
N CYS A 54 -9.51 -1.31 -4.06
CA CYS A 54 -8.64 -0.27 -4.60
C CYS A 54 -7.78 -0.79 -5.77
N VAL A 55 -7.74 0.00 -6.85
CA VAL A 55 -6.89 -0.23 -8.04
C VAL A 55 -5.89 0.90 -8.29
N GLU A 56 -5.79 1.89 -7.39
CA GLU A 56 -4.82 3.00 -7.50
C GLU A 56 -3.37 2.45 -7.50
N PRO A 57 -2.58 2.64 -8.57
CA PRO A 57 -1.24 2.03 -8.70
C PRO A 57 -0.30 2.27 -7.53
N ASP A 58 -0.36 3.43 -6.88
CA ASP A 58 0.49 3.75 -5.72
C ASP A 58 0.04 3.04 -4.44
N HIS A 59 -1.19 2.51 -4.41
CA HIS A 59 -1.74 1.74 -3.30
C HIS A 59 -1.59 0.23 -3.52
N LEU A 60 -0.90 -0.17 -4.60
CA LEU A 60 -0.63 -1.56 -4.96
C LEU A 60 0.84 -1.89 -4.75
N ALA A 61 1.09 -3.11 -4.26
CA ALA A 61 2.44 -3.64 -4.08
C ALA A 61 2.48 -5.13 -4.44
N THR A 62 3.66 -5.62 -4.83
CA THR A 62 3.85 -7.07 -4.88
C THR A 62 3.96 -7.63 -3.46
N THR A 63 3.64 -8.91 -3.26
CA THR A 63 3.86 -9.57 -1.96
C THR A 63 5.34 -9.63 -1.57
N LEU A 64 6.26 -9.58 -2.53
CA LEU A 64 7.70 -9.47 -2.29
C LEU A 64 8.05 -8.08 -1.72
N ASP A 65 7.48 -7.04 -2.31
CA ASP A 65 7.65 -5.67 -1.83
C ASP A 65 7.07 -5.51 -0.44
N ALA A 66 5.89 -6.07 -0.14
CA ALA A 66 5.30 -6.00 1.19
C ALA A 66 6.14 -6.70 2.29
N ARG A 67 6.98 -7.68 1.90
CA ARG A 67 7.91 -8.36 2.82
C ARG A 67 9.15 -7.53 3.11
N THR A 68 9.67 -6.83 2.10
CA THR A 68 10.93 -6.08 2.13
C THR A 68 10.76 -4.60 2.42
N HIS A 69 9.58 -4.04 2.16
CA HIS A 69 9.23 -2.64 2.31
C HIS A 69 7.84 -2.45 2.95
N CYS A 70 7.66 -1.34 3.64
CA CYS A 70 6.36 -0.96 4.19
C CYS A 70 5.43 -0.43 3.09
N GLY A 71 4.16 -0.15 3.42
CA GLY A 71 3.20 0.43 2.46
C GLY A 71 3.63 1.77 1.86
N ASN A 72 4.56 2.50 2.50
CA ASN A 72 5.17 3.73 1.96
C ASN A 72 6.55 3.48 1.32
N ARG A 73 6.86 2.24 0.94
CA ARG A 73 8.13 1.83 0.30
C ARG A 73 9.40 2.10 1.11
N HIS A 74 9.30 2.25 2.44
CA HIS A 74 10.49 2.26 3.29
C HIS A 74 10.98 0.84 3.51
N PRO A 75 12.29 0.57 3.43
CA PRO A 75 12.82 -0.77 3.65
C PRO A 75 12.57 -1.21 5.09
N TRP A 76 12.09 -2.45 5.26
CA TRP A 76 12.01 -3.08 6.57
C TRP A 76 13.41 -3.46 7.03
N ARG A 77 13.97 -2.67 7.96
CA ARG A 77 15.24 -2.98 8.64
C ARG A 77 15.03 -3.05 10.15
N PRO A 78 15.85 -3.79 10.91
CA PRO A 78 15.71 -3.85 12.37
C PRO A 78 15.68 -2.48 13.04
N GLU A 79 16.42 -1.50 12.51
CA GLU A 79 16.53 -0.14 13.04
C GLU A 79 15.28 0.71 12.73
N THR A 80 14.53 0.34 11.70
CA THR A 80 13.38 1.10 11.18
C THR A 80 12.05 0.37 11.37
N THR A 81 12.07 -0.83 11.97
CA THR A 81 10.92 -1.70 12.18
C THR A 81 10.65 -1.84 13.67
N ARG A 82 9.40 -1.65 14.08
CA ARG A 82 8.95 -1.94 15.44
C ARG A 82 7.82 -2.95 15.39
N TRP A 83 7.94 -4.04 16.14
CA TRP A 83 6.84 -4.99 16.31
C TRP A 83 5.85 -4.47 17.35
N ARG A 84 4.55 -4.57 17.06
CA ARG A 84 3.48 -4.15 17.96
C ARG A 84 2.36 -5.18 17.96
N ARG A 85 1.80 -5.45 19.14
CA ARG A 85 0.60 -6.27 19.26
C ARG A 85 -0.65 -5.41 19.15
N ARG A 86 -1.56 -5.74 18.23
CA ARG A 86 -2.85 -5.07 18.03
C ARG A 86 -3.96 -6.11 17.87
N ARG A 87 -5.01 -6.01 18.71
CA ARG A 87 -6.17 -6.93 18.69
C ARG A 87 -5.76 -8.42 18.63
N GLY A 88 -4.75 -8.82 19.39
CA GLY A 88 -4.25 -10.20 19.44
C GLY A 88 -3.19 -10.56 18.39
N HIS A 89 -3.07 -9.81 17.30
CA HIS A 89 -2.10 -10.04 16.23
C HIS A 89 -0.80 -9.26 16.45
N VAL A 90 0.32 -9.78 15.94
CA VAL A 90 1.62 -9.09 15.93
C VAL A 90 1.81 -8.47 14.55
N GLU A 91 1.92 -7.15 14.50
CA GLU A 91 2.08 -6.35 13.28
C GLU A 91 3.42 -5.59 13.30
N ARG A 92 3.95 -5.26 12.12
CA ARG A 92 5.14 -4.41 11.94
C ARG A 92 4.72 -2.95 11.75
N ASP A 93 5.19 -2.08 12.62
CA ASP A 93 5.13 -0.63 12.46
C ASP A 93 6.43 -0.12 11.81
N CYS A 94 6.29 0.73 10.79
CA CYS A 94 7.43 1.42 10.18
C CYS A 94 7.76 2.70 10.96
N LEU A 95 8.95 2.76 11.56
CA LEU A 95 9.42 3.90 12.33
C LEU A 95 9.66 5.13 11.44
N LEU A 96 10.07 4.93 10.19
CA LEU A 96 10.24 6.02 9.21
C LEU A 96 8.89 6.67 8.88
N CYS A 97 7.86 5.87 8.55
CA CYS A 97 6.48 6.37 8.39
C CYS A 97 6.02 7.20 9.60
N ARG A 98 6.30 6.70 10.81
CA ARG A 98 5.89 7.36 12.05
C ARG A 98 6.64 8.67 12.30
N ALA A 99 7.94 8.72 12.00
CA ALA A 99 8.75 9.93 12.08
C ALA A 99 8.23 11.00 11.12
N GLU A 100 7.96 10.64 9.86
CA GLU A 100 7.39 11.55 8.86
C GLU A 100 6.00 12.07 9.26
N GLN A 101 5.13 11.22 9.82
CA GLN A 101 3.83 11.66 10.34
C GLN A 101 3.99 12.69 11.46
N LYS A 102 4.90 12.44 12.42
CA LYS A 102 5.20 13.38 13.51
C LYS A 102 5.74 14.72 12.99
N ALA A 103 6.66 14.70 12.03
CA ALA A 103 7.21 15.92 11.42
C ALA A 103 6.10 16.78 10.81
N ARG A 104 5.19 16.18 10.04
CA ARG A 104 4.04 16.90 9.43
C ARG A 104 3.06 17.44 10.45
N ALA A 105 2.78 16.68 11.51
CA ALA A 105 1.90 17.14 12.58
C ALA A 105 2.48 18.35 13.32
N ARG A 106 3.82 18.39 13.49
CA ARG A 106 4.51 19.57 14.04
C ARG A 106 4.45 20.76 13.09
N ASP A 107 4.69 20.52 11.80
CA ASP A 107 4.66 21.57 10.78
C ASP A 107 3.28 22.23 10.68
N ARG A 108 2.20 21.43 10.66
CA ARG A 108 0.81 21.95 10.68
C ARG A 108 0.48 22.83 11.88
N ARG A 109 1.06 22.54 13.06
CA ARG A 109 0.87 23.36 14.27
C ARG A 109 1.63 24.68 14.24
N ARG A 110 2.61 24.84 13.33
CA ARG A 110 3.40 26.06 13.21
C ARG A 110 2.70 27.15 12.39
N TYR A 111 1.73 26.76 11.58
CA TYR A 111 0.97 27.65 10.68
C TYR A 111 -0.52 27.78 11.07
N MET A 112 -0.88 27.35 12.28
CA MET A 112 -2.16 27.63 12.94
C MET A 112 -1.94 28.64 14.04
#